data_AF-A0A358SKC6-F1
#
_entry.id   AF-A0A358SKC6-F1
#
_cell.length_a   1.000
_cell.length_b   1.000
_cell.length_c   1.000
_cell.angle_alpha   90.00
_cell.angle_beta   90.00
_cell.angle_gamma   90.00
#
_symmetry.space_group_name_H-M   'P 1'
#
loop_
_entity.id
_entity.type
_entity.pdbx_description
1 polymer ?
#
loop_
_entity_poly.entity_id
_entity_poly.type
_entity_poly.pdbx_seq_one_letter_code
_entity_poly.pdbx_strand_id
1 'polypeptide(L)'
;MADRDGNGWVRCRLGHRHWGRFGAAGMLLYAPAATSAPAATSAAADEPAADEPAAATADGEPRLLLQQRAWWSHHGGTWGLPGGARDSHESAIGAALREAAEECAVPPDAVTVRGWYDDDHGGWSYGTVIAQARSAFRVHPASDETIATAWVSAPEVSSLDLHPGFAAHWPELREALRPLTVIVDAANVIGSRPDGWWRDRAGAALRLRDQLAAL
;
A
#
# COMPACT_ATOMS: atom_id res chain seq x y z
N MET A 1 -6.64 -23.14 -15.34
CA MET A 1 -5.47 -22.53 -14.67
C MET A 1 -4.58 -22.01 -15.77
N ALA A 2 -4.36 -20.70 -15.84
CA ALA A 2 -3.27 -20.18 -16.67
C ALA A 2 -1.96 -20.79 -16.15
N ASP A 3 -1.09 -21.20 -17.04
CA ASP A 3 0.22 -21.75 -16.66
C ASP A 3 1.02 -20.60 -16.02
N ARG A 4 1.43 -20.73 -14.75
CA ARG A 4 2.19 -19.70 -14.01
C ARG A 4 3.63 -19.68 -14.51
N ASP A 5 3.84 -19.05 -15.67
CA ASP A 5 5.13 -19.03 -16.38
C ASP A 5 6.18 -18.12 -15.72
N GLY A 6 5.78 -17.30 -14.75
CA GLY A 6 6.64 -16.46 -13.93
C GLY A 6 7.49 -17.24 -12.93
N ASN A 7 7.12 -18.48 -12.58
CA ASN A 7 7.86 -19.24 -11.57
C ASN A 7 9.26 -19.66 -12.06
N GLY A 8 10.25 -19.47 -11.18
CA GLY A 8 11.62 -19.91 -11.42
C GLY A 8 12.68 -18.93 -10.94
N TRP A 9 13.92 -19.41 -10.86
CA TRP A 9 15.07 -18.63 -10.44
C TRP A 9 15.76 -17.94 -11.60
N VAL A 10 16.13 -16.67 -11.41
CA VAL A 10 16.96 -15.90 -12.34
C VAL A 10 18.12 -15.23 -11.60
N ARG A 11 19.15 -14.84 -12.35
CA ARG A 11 20.23 -13.98 -11.83
C ARG A 11 20.13 -12.61 -12.47
N CYS A 12 20.16 -11.57 -11.64
CA CYS A 12 20.17 -10.19 -12.13
C CYS A 12 21.58 -9.77 -12.59
N ARG A 13 21.73 -8.61 -13.23
CA ARG A 13 23.04 -8.10 -13.68
C ARG A 13 24.00 -7.79 -12.53
N LEU A 14 23.47 -7.57 -11.32
CA LEU A 14 24.27 -7.38 -10.11
C LEU A 14 24.81 -8.71 -9.52
N GLY A 15 24.41 -9.86 -10.08
CA GLY A 15 24.87 -11.18 -9.66
C GLY A 15 24.03 -11.83 -8.55
N HIS A 16 23.01 -11.14 -8.03
CA HIS A 16 22.06 -11.69 -7.07
C HIS A 16 21.12 -12.71 -7.73
N ARG A 17 20.55 -13.60 -6.92
CA ARG A 17 19.61 -14.63 -7.37
C ARG A 17 18.20 -14.29 -6.86
N HIS A 18 17.23 -14.24 -7.77
CA HIS A 18 15.85 -13.84 -7.48
C HIS A 18 14.84 -14.89 -7.96
N TRP A 19 13.72 -15.00 -7.25
CA TRP A 19 12.56 -15.79 -7.68
C TRP A 19 11.61 -14.92 -8.51
N GLY A 20 11.08 -15.45 -9.61
CA GLY A 20 10.24 -14.73 -10.57
C GLY A 20 11.00 -14.41 -11.85
N ARG A 21 10.73 -15.16 -12.92
CA ARG A 21 11.44 -15.07 -14.21
C ARG A 21 11.30 -13.71 -14.89
N PHE A 22 10.17 -13.03 -14.66
CA PHE A 22 9.85 -11.74 -15.25
C PHE A 22 9.81 -10.62 -14.21
N GLY A 23 10.41 -10.82 -13.04
CA GLY A 23 10.25 -9.96 -11.87
C GLY A 23 9.29 -10.56 -10.85
N ALA A 24 9.11 -9.83 -9.76
CA ALA A 24 8.13 -10.14 -8.73
C ALA A 24 7.42 -8.85 -8.29
N ALA A 25 6.29 -9.00 -7.62
CA ALA A 25 5.54 -7.86 -7.12
C ALA A 25 4.89 -8.18 -5.77
N GLY A 26 4.72 -7.16 -4.94
CA GLY A 26 3.96 -7.27 -3.70
C GLY A 26 3.18 -6.01 -3.40
N MET A 27 2.11 -6.16 -2.61
CA MET A 27 1.22 -5.06 -2.29
C MET A 27 1.48 -4.50 -0.89
N LEU A 28 1.92 -3.25 -0.82
CA LEU A 28 1.88 -2.44 0.40
C LEU A 28 0.47 -1.85 0.53
N LEU A 29 -0.45 -2.64 1.07
CA LEU A 29 -1.81 -2.18 1.34
C LEU A 29 -1.86 -1.51 2.72
N TYR A 30 -2.23 -0.23 2.74
CA TYR A 30 -2.45 0.51 3.98
C TYR A 30 -3.91 0.94 4.15
N ALA A 31 -4.35 0.98 5.40
CA ALA A 31 -5.58 1.65 5.80
C ALA A 31 -5.21 2.90 6.61
N PRO A 32 -5.81 4.07 6.35
CA PRO A 32 -5.62 5.25 7.18
C PRO A 32 -6.12 4.97 8.59
N ALA A 33 -5.57 5.68 9.58
CA ALA A 33 -6.14 5.67 10.91
C ALA A 33 -7.62 6.07 10.86
N ALA A 34 -8.44 5.42 11.68
CA ALA A 34 -9.83 5.82 11.84
C ALA A 34 -9.87 7.28 12.27
N THR A 35 -10.43 8.15 11.43
CA THR A 35 -10.64 9.55 11.80
C THR A 35 -11.72 9.53 12.89
N SER A 36 -11.40 9.95 14.10
CA SER A 36 -12.43 10.20 15.10
C SER A 36 -13.31 11.35 14.58
N ALA A 37 -14.54 11.04 14.18
CA ALA A 37 -15.56 12.07 14.04
C ALA A 37 -15.74 12.77 15.39
N PRO A 38 -16.07 14.07 15.45
CA PRO A 38 -16.47 14.69 16.71
C PRO A 38 -17.66 13.91 17.29
N ALA A 39 -17.53 13.47 18.53
CA ALA A 39 -18.46 12.56 19.19
C ALA A 39 -19.90 13.07 19.09
N ALA A 40 -20.71 12.41 18.25
CA ALA A 40 -22.15 12.54 18.32
C ALA A 40 -22.62 11.79 19.57
N THR A 41 -23.26 12.50 20.49
CA THR A 41 -23.94 11.89 21.64
C THR A 41 -25.13 11.07 21.15
N SER A 42 -25.15 9.76 21.44
CA SER A 42 -26.40 8.99 21.43
C SER A 42 -26.34 7.75 22.33
N ALA A 43 -27.48 7.52 22.97
CA ALA A 43 -27.83 6.41 23.84
C ALA A 43 -27.98 5.07 23.10
N ALA A 44 -27.94 4.01 23.90
CA ALA A 44 -27.88 2.59 23.57
C ALA A 44 -29.06 2.01 22.77
N ALA A 45 -28.76 0.98 21.97
CA ALA A 45 -29.45 -0.33 21.97
C ALA A 45 -28.58 -1.37 21.22
N ASP A 46 -28.77 -2.63 21.60
CA ASP A 46 -27.91 -3.81 21.43
C ASP A 46 -28.55 -4.80 20.44
N GLU A 47 -27.78 -5.29 19.44
CA GLU A 47 -27.94 -6.58 18.71
C GLU A 47 -26.62 -6.90 17.95
N PRO A 48 -26.19 -8.17 17.80
CA PRO A 48 -24.86 -8.50 17.29
C PRO A 48 -24.82 -8.51 15.76
N ALA A 49 -24.06 -7.58 15.17
CA ALA A 49 -23.80 -7.53 13.74
C ALA A 49 -22.62 -8.44 13.36
N ALA A 50 -22.78 -9.21 12.28
CA ALA A 50 -21.66 -9.70 11.49
C ALA A 50 -20.84 -8.49 10.97
N ASP A 51 -19.52 -8.69 10.81
CA ASP A 51 -18.49 -7.64 10.60
C ASP A 51 -18.22 -6.75 11.83
N GLU A 52 -17.52 -7.31 12.82
CA GLU A 52 -16.75 -6.47 13.74
C GLU A 52 -15.53 -5.89 13.01
N PRO A 53 -15.39 -4.56 12.93
CA PRO A 53 -14.20 -3.95 12.35
C PRO A 53 -12.98 -4.30 13.19
N ALA A 54 -11.84 -4.56 12.53
CA ALA A 54 -10.56 -4.66 13.22
C ALA A 54 -10.38 -3.40 14.09
N ALA A 55 -10.35 -3.58 15.41
CA ALA A 55 -10.45 -2.51 16.41
C ALA A 55 -9.61 -1.29 16.01
N ALA A 56 -10.22 -0.10 15.96
CA ALA A 56 -9.53 1.16 15.69
C ALA A 56 -8.46 1.42 16.78
N THR A 57 -7.21 1.65 16.40
CA THR A 57 -6.17 2.13 17.34
C THR A 57 -6.26 3.64 17.45
N ALA A 58 -6.00 4.14 18.65
CA ALA A 58 -6.09 5.55 19.00
C ALA A 58 -4.98 6.44 18.40
N ASP A 59 -3.98 5.85 17.70
CA ASP A 59 -2.69 6.50 17.50
C ASP A 59 -2.58 7.35 16.22
N GLY A 60 -3.63 7.46 15.40
CA GLY A 60 -3.57 8.30 14.19
C GLY A 60 -2.63 7.80 13.09
N GLU A 61 -1.98 6.65 13.30
CA GLU A 61 -1.02 6.04 12.37
C GLU A 61 -1.70 5.06 11.39
N PRO A 62 -1.22 4.97 10.13
CA PRO A 62 -1.73 4.00 9.18
C PRO A 62 -1.38 2.58 9.60
N ARG A 63 -2.26 1.63 9.25
CA ARG A 63 -2.01 0.20 9.42
C ARG A 63 -1.73 -0.46 8.09
N LEU A 64 -0.84 -1.46 8.09
CA LEU A 64 -0.44 -2.22 6.93
C LEU A 64 -0.92 -3.65 7.00
N LEU A 65 -1.45 -4.16 5.88
CA LEU A 65 -1.63 -5.58 5.71
C LEU A 65 -0.28 -6.26 5.52
N LEU A 66 0.07 -7.18 6.41
CA LEU A 66 1.23 -8.06 6.28
C LEU A 66 0.80 -9.52 6.34
N GLN A 67 1.54 -10.38 5.66
CA GLN A 67 1.44 -11.83 5.76
C GLN A 67 2.71 -12.41 6.39
N GLN A 68 2.56 -13.45 7.19
CA GLN A 68 3.66 -14.27 7.66
C GLN A 68 3.79 -15.49 6.75
N ARG A 69 4.97 -15.65 6.17
CA ARG A 69 5.27 -16.68 5.17
C ARG A 69 5.37 -18.05 5.84
N ALA A 70 4.88 -19.08 5.16
CA ALA A 70 5.04 -20.45 5.61
C ALA A 70 6.52 -20.85 5.76
N TRP A 71 6.80 -21.68 6.76
CA TRP A 71 8.16 -22.07 7.18
C TRP A 71 8.98 -22.76 6.08
N TRP A 72 8.31 -23.43 5.14
CA TRP A 72 8.93 -24.14 4.01
C TRP A 72 9.23 -23.24 2.80
N SER A 73 8.80 -21.98 2.84
CA SER A 73 9.07 -21.01 1.78
C SER A 73 10.46 -20.40 1.92
N HIS A 74 10.99 -19.81 0.84
CA HIS A 74 12.21 -18.99 0.93
C HIS A 74 11.97 -17.86 1.94
N HIS A 75 12.83 -17.76 2.98
CA HIS A 75 12.64 -16.92 4.17
C HIS A 75 11.35 -17.20 4.97
N GLY A 76 10.96 -18.46 5.13
CA GLY A 76 9.79 -18.86 5.92
C GLY A 76 9.82 -18.38 7.37
N GLY A 77 8.65 -18.10 7.95
CA GLY A 77 8.48 -17.53 9.29
C GLY A 77 8.56 -16.00 9.35
N THR A 78 9.09 -15.35 8.32
CA THR A 78 9.19 -13.88 8.26
C THR A 78 7.87 -13.22 7.82
N TRP A 79 7.69 -11.98 8.24
CA TRP A 79 6.58 -11.11 7.85
C TRP A 79 6.94 -10.27 6.62
N GLY A 80 6.02 -10.14 5.68
CA GLY A 80 6.22 -9.35 4.47
C GLY A 80 4.92 -8.96 3.80
N LEU A 81 5.07 -8.30 2.65
CA LEU A 81 3.95 -7.97 1.79
C LEU A 81 3.39 -9.25 1.15
N PRO A 82 2.06 -9.39 0.97
CA PRO A 82 1.54 -10.38 0.05
C PRO A 82 2.06 -10.08 -1.36
N GLY A 83 2.51 -11.11 -2.07
CA GLY A 83 3.25 -10.94 -3.29
C GLY A 83 3.98 -12.18 -3.76
N GLY A 84 4.35 -12.17 -5.03
CA GLY A 84 4.89 -13.34 -5.71
C GLY A 84 5.49 -13.04 -7.06
N ALA A 85 5.83 -14.11 -7.78
CA ALA A 85 6.40 -14.03 -9.12
C ALA A 85 5.39 -13.40 -10.10
N ARG A 86 5.91 -12.57 -11.00
CA ARG A 86 5.13 -11.98 -12.08
C ARG A 86 5.15 -12.91 -13.30
N ASP A 87 3.99 -13.25 -13.84
CA ASP A 87 3.85 -13.95 -15.11
C ASP A 87 4.17 -13.04 -16.30
N SER A 88 4.54 -13.62 -17.45
CA SER A 88 5.00 -12.87 -18.63
C SER A 88 3.95 -11.91 -19.20
N HIS A 89 2.67 -12.22 -18.97
CA HIS A 89 1.52 -11.55 -19.53
C HIS A 89 0.83 -10.59 -18.55
N GLU A 90 1.33 -10.46 -17.31
CA GLU A 90 0.76 -9.57 -16.31
C GLU A 90 1.69 -8.40 -15.95
N SER A 91 1.08 -7.28 -15.56
CA SER A 91 1.80 -6.13 -14.99
C SER A 91 2.13 -6.40 -13.53
N ALA A 92 3.08 -5.67 -12.92
CA ALA A 92 3.35 -5.86 -11.50
C ALA A 92 2.18 -5.39 -10.62
N ILE A 93 1.35 -4.44 -11.10
CA ILE A 93 0.07 -4.10 -10.46
C ILE A 93 -0.88 -5.32 -10.47
N GLY A 94 -1.01 -5.97 -11.63
CA GLY A 94 -1.83 -7.17 -11.77
C GLY A 94 -1.36 -8.30 -10.86
N ALA A 95 -0.05 -8.57 -10.85
CA ALA A 95 0.56 -9.57 -9.99
C ALA A 95 0.31 -9.26 -8.50
N ALA A 96 0.58 -8.04 -8.05
CA ALA A 96 0.40 -7.68 -6.63
C ALA A 96 -1.07 -7.80 -6.18
N LEU A 97 -2.04 -7.39 -7.03
CA LEU A 97 -3.46 -7.54 -6.74
C LEU A 97 -3.90 -9.01 -6.70
N ARG A 98 -3.43 -9.82 -7.66
CA ARG A 98 -3.69 -11.25 -7.71
C ARG A 98 -3.15 -11.95 -6.45
N GLU A 99 -1.90 -11.74 -6.11
CA GLU A 99 -1.25 -12.38 -4.95
C GLU A 99 -1.93 -11.96 -3.66
N ALA A 100 -2.28 -10.68 -3.49
CA ALA A 100 -3.01 -10.24 -2.29
C ALA A 100 -4.40 -10.88 -2.17
N ALA A 101 -5.09 -11.11 -3.29
CA ALA A 101 -6.36 -11.83 -3.30
C ALA A 101 -6.17 -13.33 -2.98
N GLU A 102 -5.16 -13.96 -3.57
CA GLU A 102 -4.88 -15.39 -3.42
C GLU A 102 -4.30 -15.76 -2.04
N GLU A 103 -3.46 -14.91 -1.45
CA GLU A 103 -2.75 -15.19 -0.19
C GLU A 103 -3.48 -14.67 1.04
N CYS A 104 -4.18 -13.53 0.93
CA CYS A 104 -4.76 -12.81 2.07
C CYS A 104 -6.27 -12.58 1.95
N ALA A 105 -6.91 -13.13 0.92
CA ALA A 105 -8.33 -12.91 0.61
C ALA A 105 -8.71 -11.42 0.47
N VAL A 106 -7.80 -10.57 -0.04
CA VAL A 106 -8.08 -9.15 -0.28
C VAL A 106 -9.10 -9.02 -1.44
N PRO A 107 -10.26 -8.38 -1.23
CA PRO A 107 -11.18 -8.08 -2.33
C PRO A 107 -10.59 -7.02 -3.26
N PRO A 108 -10.56 -7.23 -4.59
CA PRO A 108 -9.98 -6.27 -5.52
C PRO A 108 -10.65 -4.89 -5.53
N ASP A 109 -11.93 -4.80 -5.16
CA ASP A 109 -12.71 -3.57 -5.06
C ASP A 109 -12.54 -2.84 -3.71
N ALA A 110 -11.88 -3.46 -2.73
CA ALA A 110 -11.58 -2.84 -1.44
C ALA A 110 -10.34 -1.94 -1.48
N VAL A 111 -9.60 -1.91 -2.59
CA VAL A 111 -8.29 -1.25 -2.69
C VAL A 111 -8.24 -0.23 -3.83
N THR A 112 -7.49 0.85 -3.62
CA THR A 112 -7.17 1.83 -4.67
C THR A 112 -5.66 1.96 -4.78
N VAL A 113 -5.10 1.72 -5.96
CA VAL A 113 -3.67 1.92 -6.22
C VAL A 113 -3.33 3.40 -6.15
N ARG A 114 -2.35 3.77 -5.33
CA ARG A 114 -1.89 5.16 -5.10
C ARG A 114 -0.52 5.42 -5.72
N GLY A 115 0.29 4.39 -5.87
CA GLY A 115 1.63 4.51 -6.40
C GLY A 115 2.31 3.17 -6.59
N TRP A 116 3.56 3.26 -7.01
CA TRP A 116 4.42 2.14 -7.33
C TRP A 116 5.85 2.52 -6.93
N TYR A 117 6.59 1.57 -6.37
CA TYR A 117 8.03 1.65 -6.14
C TYR A 117 8.72 0.46 -6.85
N ASP A 118 9.75 0.72 -7.64
CA ASP A 118 10.52 -0.32 -8.35
C ASP A 118 11.88 -0.50 -7.68
N ASP A 119 12.16 -1.70 -7.20
CA ASP A 119 13.51 -2.11 -6.81
C ASP A 119 14.18 -2.80 -8.01
N ASP A 120 14.88 -2.03 -8.84
CA ASP A 120 15.53 -2.49 -10.09
C ASP A 120 16.95 -3.03 -9.84
N HIS A 121 17.17 -4.30 -10.17
CA HIS A 121 18.46 -4.99 -10.06
C HIS A 121 19.14 -5.18 -11.43
N GLY A 122 18.76 -4.37 -12.41
CA GLY A 122 19.31 -4.38 -13.76
C GLY A 122 18.90 -5.64 -14.52
N GLY A 123 17.61 -5.77 -14.85
CA GLY A 123 17.09 -6.90 -15.65
C GLY A 123 16.24 -7.89 -14.85
N TRP A 124 16.06 -7.62 -13.56
CA TRP A 124 15.00 -8.15 -12.71
C TRP A 124 14.61 -7.02 -11.77
N SER A 125 13.32 -6.87 -11.47
CA SER A 125 12.86 -5.92 -10.46
C SER A 125 11.79 -6.51 -9.55
N TYR A 126 11.70 -5.94 -8.35
CA TYR A 126 10.59 -6.14 -7.43
C TYR A 126 9.71 -4.89 -7.40
N GLY A 127 8.48 -5.01 -7.90
CA GLY A 127 7.50 -3.92 -7.88
C GLY A 127 6.70 -3.92 -6.57
N THR A 128 6.89 -2.90 -5.74
CA THR A 128 6.03 -2.67 -4.58
C THR A 128 4.87 -1.75 -4.98
N VAL A 129 3.66 -2.30 -4.99
CA VAL A 129 2.44 -1.57 -5.33
C VAL A 129 1.87 -0.96 -4.05
N ILE A 130 1.79 0.36 -4.00
CA ILE A 130 1.27 1.10 -2.85
C ILE A 130 -0.23 1.27 -3.06
N ALA A 131 -1.03 0.63 -2.23
CA ALA A 131 -2.48 0.64 -2.32
C ALA A 131 -3.11 1.12 -1.01
N GLN A 132 -4.25 1.77 -1.12
CA GLN A 132 -5.02 2.26 0.02
C GLN A 132 -6.37 1.52 0.11
N ALA A 133 -6.70 1.03 1.30
CA ALA A 133 -8.05 0.64 1.68
C ALA A 133 -8.77 1.81 2.38
N ARG A 134 -10.10 1.82 2.32
CA ARG A 134 -10.92 2.81 3.05
C ARG A 134 -10.70 2.72 4.57
N SER A 135 -10.65 1.50 5.08
CA SER A 135 -10.43 1.14 6.47
C SER A 135 -9.83 -0.26 6.52
N ALA A 136 -9.25 -0.65 7.66
CA ALA A 136 -8.87 -2.04 7.87
C ALA A 136 -10.12 -2.94 7.85
N PHE A 137 -10.00 -4.12 7.25
CA PHE A 137 -11.07 -5.10 7.13
C PHE A 137 -10.55 -6.49 7.48
N ARG A 138 -11.45 -7.47 7.63
CA ARG A 138 -11.05 -8.84 7.96
C ARG A 138 -10.21 -9.44 6.82
N VAL A 139 -9.00 -9.87 7.15
CA VAL A 139 -8.09 -10.64 6.29
C VAL A 139 -7.82 -11.99 6.93
N HIS A 140 -7.49 -12.98 6.11
CA HIS A 140 -7.11 -14.31 6.59
C HIS A 140 -6.17 -14.97 5.59
N PRO A 141 -5.31 -15.91 6.05
CA PRO A 141 -4.56 -16.76 5.14
C PRO A 141 -5.50 -17.51 4.19
N ALA A 142 -5.27 -17.36 2.89
CA ALA A 142 -6.07 -17.97 1.83
C ALA A 142 -5.27 -18.96 0.95
N SER A 143 -3.97 -19.11 1.23
CA SER A 143 -3.07 -20.04 0.56
C SER A 143 -2.24 -20.83 1.58
N ASP A 144 -1.70 -21.97 1.16
CA ASP A 144 -0.75 -22.75 1.97
C ASP A 144 0.58 -22.00 2.19
N GLU A 145 0.88 -20.97 1.38
CA GLU A 145 2.12 -20.19 1.48
C GLU A 145 2.09 -19.15 2.60
N THR A 146 0.91 -18.91 3.20
CA THR A 146 0.67 -17.92 4.25
C THR A 146 0.17 -18.60 5.51
N ILE A 147 0.84 -18.36 6.65
CA ILE A 147 0.46 -18.95 7.94
C ILE A 147 -0.30 -17.98 8.85
N ALA A 148 -0.12 -16.67 8.64
CA ALA A 148 -0.85 -15.63 9.36
C ALA A 148 -0.98 -14.37 8.50
N THR A 149 -2.01 -13.58 8.76
CA THR A 149 -2.21 -12.26 8.15
C THR A 149 -2.63 -11.28 9.23
N ALA A 150 -2.13 -10.05 9.20
CA ALA A 150 -2.46 -9.05 10.19
C ALA A 150 -2.44 -7.63 9.62
N TRP A 151 -3.26 -6.76 10.21
CA TRP A 151 -3.13 -5.31 10.08
C TRP A 151 -2.22 -4.79 11.20
N VAL A 152 -1.00 -4.39 10.85
CA VAL A 152 0.06 -3.98 11.78
C VAL A 152 0.22 -2.46 11.73
N SER A 153 0.34 -1.79 12.88
CA SER A 153 0.58 -0.35 12.91
C SER A 153 1.94 -0.02 12.27
N ALA A 154 2.03 1.03 11.46
CA ALA A 154 3.28 1.38 10.78
C ALA A 154 4.51 1.50 11.72
N PRO A 155 4.40 2.09 12.93
CA PRO A 155 5.51 2.09 13.90
C PRO A 155 5.94 0.70 14.40
N GLU A 156 5.04 -0.27 14.41
CA GLU A 156 5.29 -1.63 14.93
C GLU A 156 5.94 -2.56 13.91
N VAL A 157 5.89 -2.23 12.61
CA VAL A 157 6.39 -3.08 11.52
C VAL A 157 7.84 -3.48 11.74
N SER A 158 8.71 -2.55 12.15
CA SER A 158 10.12 -2.81 12.40
C SER A 158 10.40 -3.72 13.61
N SER A 159 9.39 -4.02 14.43
CA SER A 159 9.52 -4.95 15.56
C SER A 159 9.27 -6.40 15.19
N LEU A 160 8.75 -6.66 13.98
CA LEU A 160 8.51 -8.00 13.46
C LEU A 160 9.80 -8.58 12.85
N ASP A 161 9.85 -9.91 12.75
CA ASP A 161 10.87 -10.59 11.95
C ASP A 161 10.54 -10.44 10.46
N LEU A 162 11.06 -9.38 9.83
CA LEU A 162 10.69 -9.00 8.46
C LEU A 162 11.47 -9.79 7.40
N HIS A 163 10.80 -10.07 6.27
CA HIS A 163 11.46 -10.59 5.09
C HIS A 163 12.60 -9.65 4.67
N PRO A 164 13.84 -10.13 4.43
CA PRO A 164 15.01 -9.26 4.27
C PRO A 164 14.86 -8.19 3.18
N GLY A 165 14.26 -8.54 2.04
CA GLY A 165 13.97 -7.56 0.98
C GLY A 165 12.98 -6.48 1.45
N PHE A 166 11.93 -6.86 2.18
CA PHE A 166 10.97 -5.88 2.69
C PHE A 166 11.61 -4.99 3.77
N ALA A 167 12.39 -5.59 4.68
CA ALA A 167 13.11 -4.87 5.73
C ALA A 167 14.05 -3.80 5.17
N ALA A 168 14.75 -4.10 4.06
CA ALA A 168 15.69 -3.18 3.42
C ALA A 168 15.00 -1.92 2.87
N HIS A 169 13.80 -2.05 2.29
CA HIS A 169 13.08 -0.93 1.68
C HIS A 169 12.04 -0.29 2.61
N TRP A 170 11.75 -0.90 3.77
CA TRP A 170 10.74 -0.40 4.70
C TRP A 170 10.92 1.07 5.11
N PRO A 171 12.13 1.59 5.40
CA PRO A 171 12.30 3.01 5.73
C PRO A 171 11.80 3.96 4.62
N GLU A 172 12.09 3.65 3.35
CA GLU A 172 11.66 4.46 2.21
C GLU A 172 10.15 4.33 1.96
N LEU A 173 9.63 3.10 2.02
CA LEU A 173 8.20 2.83 1.87
C LEU A 173 7.39 3.53 2.97
N ARG A 174 7.89 3.54 4.21
CA ARG A 174 7.24 4.24 5.33
C ARG A 174 7.16 5.74 5.10
N GLU A 175 8.21 6.37 4.58
CA GLU A 175 8.16 7.79 4.23
C GLU A 175 7.16 8.07 3.10
N ALA A 176 7.03 7.16 2.12
CA ALA A 176 6.05 7.27 1.04
C ALA A 176 4.58 7.19 1.53
N LEU A 177 4.33 6.64 2.72
CA LEU A 177 3.00 6.61 3.35
C LEU A 177 2.64 7.91 4.07
N ARG A 178 3.61 8.82 4.27
CA ARG A 178 3.34 10.08 4.95
C ARG A 178 2.51 11.00 4.06
N PRO A 179 1.57 11.77 4.62
CA PRO A 179 0.84 12.76 3.85
C PRO A 179 1.79 13.75 3.15
N LEU A 180 1.62 13.91 1.83
CA LEU A 180 2.33 14.93 1.07
C LEU A 180 1.69 16.29 1.35
N THR A 181 2.38 17.16 2.10
CA THR A 181 1.98 18.55 2.28
C THR A 181 2.66 19.42 1.22
N VAL A 182 1.87 19.92 0.27
CA VAL A 182 2.35 20.88 -0.74
C VAL A 182 2.10 22.30 -0.25
N ILE A 183 3.16 23.08 -0.08
CA ILE A 183 3.06 24.52 0.22
C ILE A 183 3.12 25.27 -1.10
N VAL A 184 2.03 25.97 -1.43
CA VAL A 184 1.92 26.77 -2.65
C VAL A 184 1.97 28.24 -2.30
N ASP A 185 2.96 28.96 -2.84
CA ASP A 185 2.97 30.42 -2.83
C ASP A 185 1.94 30.93 -3.84
N ALA A 186 0.74 31.24 -3.34
CA ALA A 186 -0.36 31.69 -4.16
C ALA A 186 -0.03 32.97 -4.94
N ALA A 187 0.73 33.91 -4.35
CA ALA A 187 1.04 35.18 -5.00
C ALA A 187 1.93 34.99 -6.23
N ASN A 188 2.96 34.14 -6.11
CA ASN A 188 3.86 33.82 -7.22
C ASN A 188 3.14 33.00 -8.31
N VAL A 189 2.29 32.05 -7.94
CA VAL A 189 1.54 31.23 -8.92
C VAL A 189 0.51 32.07 -9.68
N ILE A 190 -0.29 32.87 -8.98
CA ILE A 190 -1.29 33.75 -9.61
C ILE A 190 -0.59 34.82 -10.46
N GLY A 191 0.48 35.41 -9.94
CA GLY A 191 1.26 36.45 -10.61
C GLY A 191 1.93 36.00 -11.92
N SER A 192 2.09 34.68 -12.13
CA SER A 192 2.72 34.12 -13.34
C SER A 192 1.86 34.23 -14.61
N ARG A 193 0.56 34.56 -14.49
CA ARG A 193 -0.36 34.65 -15.62
C ARG A 193 -0.96 36.06 -15.76
N PRO A 194 -1.00 36.64 -16.98
CA PRO A 194 -1.59 37.95 -17.21
C PRO A 194 -3.12 37.87 -17.40
N ASP A 195 -3.84 37.31 -16.43
CA ASP A 195 -5.29 37.03 -16.51
C ASP A 195 -6.17 38.10 -15.83
N GLY A 196 -5.58 39.19 -15.36
CA GLY A 196 -6.31 40.26 -14.65
C GLY A 196 -6.45 40.06 -13.15
N TRP A 197 -5.77 39.07 -12.54
CA TRP A 197 -5.82 38.77 -11.11
C TRP A 197 -5.66 39.98 -10.18
N TRP A 198 -4.92 41.02 -10.59
CA TRP A 198 -4.69 42.21 -9.78
C TRP A 198 -5.97 43.00 -9.50
N ARG A 199 -7.03 42.80 -10.29
CA ARG A 199 -8.34 43.42 -10.08
C ARG A 199 -9.16 42.73 -8.98
N ASP A 200 -8.92 41.44 -8.74
CA ASP A 200 -9.58 40.63 -7.71
C ASP A 200 -8.62 39.54 -7.20
N ARG A 201 -7.76 39.93 -6.25
CA ARG A 201 -6.74 39.05 -5.69
C ARG A 201 -7.35 37.91 -4.86
N ALA A 202 -8.42 38.21 -4.12
CA ALA A 202 -9.07 37.23 -3.26
C ALA A 202 -9.75 36.14 -4.09
N GLY A 203 -10.50 36.52 -5.14
CA GLY A 203 -11.10 35.55 -6.05
C GLY A 203 -10.06 34.76 -6.84
N ALA A 204 -8.93 35.38 -7.22
CA ALA A 204 -7.83 34.65 -7.86
C ALA A 204 -7.23 33.56 -6.95
N ALA A 205 -7.05 33.84 -5.66
CA ALA A 205 -6.58 32.86 -4.69
C ALA A 205 -7.58 31.72 -4.45
N LEU A 206 -8.88 32.02 -4.36
CA LEU A 206 -9.92 30.99 -4.23
C LEU A 206 -9.97 30.06 -5.45
N ARG A 207 -9.86 30.61 -6.66
CA ARG A 207 -9.80 29.81 -7.89
C ARG A 207 -8.58 28.88 -7.90
N LEU A 208 -7.41 29.37 -7.50
CA LEU A 208 -6.20 28.54 -7.39
C LEU A 208 -6.41 27.41 -6.37
N ARG A 209 -6.96 27.70 -5.19
CA ARG A 209 -7.28 26.67 -4.18
C ARG A 209 -8.20 25.60 -4.75
N ASP A 210 -9.28 25.99 -5.42
CA ASP A 210 -10.28 25.04 -5.94
C ASP A 210 -9.72 24.18 -7.08
N GLN A 211 -8.83 24.73 -7.90
CA GLN A 211 -8.08 23.98 -8.91
C GLN A 211 -7.13 22.96 -8.25
N LEU A 212 -6.42 23.34 -7.18
CA LEU A 212 -5.53 22.44 -6.45
C LEU A 212 -6.28 21.34 -5.70
N ALA A 213 -7.49 21.63 -5.19
CA ALA A 213 -8.32 20.65 -4.48
C ALA A 213 -8.88 19.55 -5.40
N ALA A 214 -8.83 19.75 -6.72
CA ALA A 214 -9.27 18.78 -7.71
C ALA A 214 -8.11 17.89 -8.25
N LEU A 215 -6.88 18.11 -7.80
CA LEU A 215 -5.70 17.28 -8.10
C LEU A 215 -5.64 16.08 -7.14
#